data_AF-A0A965XW65-F1
#
_entry.id   AF-A0A965XW65-F1
#
_cell.length_a   1.000
_cell.length_b   1.000
_cell.length_c   1.000
_cell.angle_alpha   90.00
_cell.angle_beta   90.00
_cell.angle_gamma   90.00
#
_symmetry.space_group_name_H-M   'P 1'
#
loop_
_entity.id
_entity.type
_entity.pdbx_description
1 polymer ?
#
loop_
_entity_poly.entity_id
_entity_poly.type
_entity_poly.pdbx_seq_one_letter_code
_entity_poly.pdbx_strand_id
1 'polypeptide(L)'
;MVPKYFKYFIWLTIIVFAGCTNNEGYVVKGYITNNNLAIEKGTAYLFNKDMSVSDTATITNGKFIFKGKLEEPDLFYLMIEGSGAHTRVFLENEQFEITATLDNNLNNPQISGGTNQKLINAQNEKQNQLARQYNFHKLNKEYNNPTTNRKRQKEIEKIFETIKEEMLQFQYSLMDK
;
A
#
# COMPACT_ATOMS: atom_id res chain seq x y z
N MET A 1 -6.77 24.81 11.56
CA MET A 1 -7.48 23.79 12.37
C MET A 1 -7.76 22.59 11.48
N VAL A 2 -7.09 21.47 11.72
CA VAL A 2 -7.31 20.23 10.96
C VAL A 2 -8.58 19.55 11.52
N PRO A 3 -9.57 19.17 10.70
CA PRO A 3 -10.79 18.54 11.19
C PRO A 3 -10.49 17.24 11.95
N LYS A 4 -11.14 17.06 13.10
CA LYS A 4 -10.93 15.95 14.05
C LYS A 4 -11.23 14.56 13.46
N TYR A 5 -11.93 14.50 12.32
CA TYR A 5 -12.32 13.28 11.61
C TYR A 5 -11.29 12.83 10.56
N PHE A 6 -10.35 13.70 10.17
CA PHE A 6 -9.28 13.37 9.23
C PHE A 6 -8.24 12.41 9.85
N LYS A 7 -8.14 12.38 11.19
CA LYS A 7 -7.23 11.49 11.93
C LYS A 7 -7.69 10.03 11.99
N TYR A 8 -8.96 9.74 11.72
CA TYR A 8 -9.54 8.40 11.93
C TYR A 8 -9.85 7.65 10.63
N PHE A 9 -9.66 8.26 9.46
CA PHE A 9 -9.78 7.55 8.18
C PHE A 9 -8.49 6.82 7.77
N ILE A 10 -7.37 7.06 8.47
CA ILE A 10 -6.03 6.52 8.15
C ILE A 10 -5.50 5.65 9.31
N TRP A 11 -6.37 4.97 10.05
CA TRP A 11 -5.92 3.93 10.99
C TRP A 11 -6.89 2.76 10.94
N LEU A 12 -6.99 2.17 9.75
CA LEU A 12 -7.57 0.85 9.59
C LEU A 12 -6.41 -0.13 9.70
N THR A 13 -6.24 -0.67 10.90
CA THR A 13 -5.18 -1.60 11.27
C THR A 13 -5.18 -2.77 10.29
N ILE A 14 -4.10 -2.93 9.52
CA ILE A 14 -3.90 -4.10 8.68
C ILE A 14 -3.80 -5.29 9.64
N ILE A 15 -4.81 -6.15 9.66
CA ILE A 15 -4.77 -7.41 10.39
C ILE A 15 -3.98 -8.38 9.51
N VAL A 16 -2.73 -8.59 9.89
CA VAL A 16 -1.84 -9.54 9.27
C VAL A 16 -2.05 -10.87 9.98
N PHE A 17 -2.47 -11.89 9.24
CA PHE A 17 -2.54 -13.24 9.78
C PHE A 17 -1.13 -13.83 9.79
N ALA A 18 -0.69 -14.32 10.94
CA ALA A 18 0.53 -15.12 11.04
C ALA A 18 0.28 -16.49 10.39
N GLY A 19 0.53 -16.58 9.08
CA GLY A 19 0.54 -17.84 8.37
C GLY A 19 1.83 -18.60 8.66
N CYS A 20 1.74 -19.78 9.28
CA CYS A 20 2.85 -20.73 9.33
C CYS A 20 3.08 -21.32 7.93
N THR A 21 4.12 -20.88 7.24
CA THR A 21 4.59 -21.48 5.98
C THR A 21 5.93 -22.18 6.19
N ASN A 22 6.21 -23.22 5.39
CA ASN A 22 7.48 -23.93 5.45
C ASN A 22 8.62 -22.93 5.22
N ASN A 23 9.47 -22.79 6.24
CA ASN A 23 10.35 -21.65 6.50
C ASN A 23 11.57 -21.53 5.56
N GLU A 24 11.35 -21.26 4.27
CA GLU A 24 12.41 -20.98 3.29
C GLU A 24 12.83 -19.50 3.23
N GLY A 25 12.17 -18.63 4.01
CA GLY A 25 12.41 -17.19 4.00
C GLY A 25 11.59 -16.46 2.92
N TYR A 26 11.86 -15.17 2.74
CA TYR A 26 11.24 -14.37 1.70
C TYR A 26 12.14 -14.22 0.47
N VAL A 27 11.52 -14.04 -0.70
CA VAL A 27 12.21 -13.64 -1.93
C VAL A 27 11.42 -12.49 -2.58
N VAL A 28 12.03 -11.31 -2.69
CA VAL A 28 11.43 -10.15 -3.36
C VAL A 28 12.10 -9.96 -4.71
N LYS A 29 11.35 -10.12 -5.80
CA LYS A 29 11.80 -9.80 -7.16
C LYS A 29 11.21 -8.48 -7.58
N GLY A 30 12.06 -7.54 -7.96
CA GLY A 30 11.65 -6.23 -8.43
C GLY A 30 11.82 -6.05 -9.93
N TYR A 31 10.94 -5.26 -10.54
CA TYR A 31 11.07 -4.71 -11.88
C TYR A 31 10.76 -3.21 -11.87
N ILE A 32 11.78 -2.41 -12.20
CA ILE A 32 11.72 -0.95 -12.18
C ILE A 32 11.83 -0.42 -13.60
N THR A 33 10.87 0.43 -13.96
CA THR A 33 10.84 1.14 -15.22
C THR A 33 10.93 2.66 -15.03
N ASN A 34 11.20 3.36 -16.11
CA ASN A 34 11.07 4.80 -16.24
C ASN A 34 10.54 5.10 -17.65
N ASN A 35 9.41 5.80 -17.78
CA ASN A 35 8.72 6.00 -19.06
C ASN A 35 8.47 4.68 -19.82
N ASN A 36 8.02 3.64 -19.10
CA ASN A 36 7.77 2.28 -19.61
C ASN A 36 9.01 1.50 -20.11
N LEU A 37 10.22 2.00 -19.91
CA LEU A 37 11.46 1.29 -20.25
C LEU A 37 12.16 0.81 -18.99
N ALA A 38 12.74 -0.39 -19.02
CA ALA A 38 13.55 -0.89 -17.91
C ALA A 38 14.73 0.07 -17.65
N ILE A 39 14.99 0.40 -16.39
CA ILE A 39 16.18 1.20 -16.07
C ILE A 39 17.44 0.34 -16.25
N GLU A 40 18.50 0.88 -16.84
CA GLU A 40 19.69 0.07 -17.14
C GLU A 40 20.42 -0.37 -15.87
N LYS A 41 20.64 0.58 -14.96
CA LYS A 41 21.34 0.39 -13.68
C LYS A 41 20.74 1.27 -12.60
N GLY A 42 20.95 0.87 -11.35
CA GLY A 42 20.58 1.64 -10.16
C GLY A 42 20.80 0.83 -8.89
N THR A 43 20.42 1.40 -7.75
CA THR A 43 20.48 0.71 -6.46
C THR A 43 19.08 0.67 -5.86
N ALA A 44 18.64 -0.52 -5.44
CA ALA A 44 17.47 -0.70 -4.61
C ALA A 44 17.91 -0.84 -3.16
N TYR A 45 17.22 -0.15 -2.26
CA TYR A 45 17.41 -0.24 -0.83
C TYR A 45 16.16 -0.84 -0.20
N LEU A 46 16.37 -1.78 0.72
CA LEU A 46 15.33 -2.30 1.58
C LEU A 46 15.60 -1.79 2.99
N PHE A 47 14.67 -1.02 3.56
CA PHE A 47 14.76 -0.50 4.92
C PHE A 47 13.82 -1.25 5.86
N ASN A 48 14.26 -1.43 7.10
CA ASN A 48 13.41 -1.92 8.18
C ASN A 48 12.42 -0.83 8.63
N LYS A 49 11.48 -1.17 9.52
CA LYS A 49 10.46 -0.24 10.03
C LYS A 49 11.01 1.02 10.71
N ASP A 50 12.23 0.95 11.24
CA ASP A 50 12.95 2.04 11.91
C ASP A 50 13.75 2.93 10.93
N MET A 51 13.60 2.70 9.63
CA MET A 51 14.32 3.39 8.56
C MET A 51 15.84 3.15 8.55
N SER A 52 16.31 2.07 9.20
CA SER A 52 17.65 1.55 8.99
C SER A 52 17.72 0.75 7.69
N VAL A 53 18.86 0.83 6.97
CA VAL A 53 19.09 0.01 5.78
C VAL A 53 19.22 -1.44 6.23
N SER A 54 18.30 -2.29 5.76
CA SER A 54 18.29 -3.73 5.99
C SER A 54 19.13 -4.46 4.96
N ASP A 55 18.95 -4.11 3.68
CA ASP A 55 19.68 -4.71 2.56
C ASP A 55 19.77 -3.73 1.37
N THR A 56 20.69 -4.02 0.44
CA THR A 56 20.89 -3.27 -0.80
C THR A 56 21.06 -4.24 -1.97
N ALA A 57 20.43 -3.94 -3.10
CA ALA A 57 20.55 -4.74 -4.32
C ALA A 57 20.89 -3.84 -5.51
N THR A 58 21.82 -4.31 -6.35
CA THR A 58 22.05 -3.67 -7.65
C THR A 58 20.89 -3.98 -8.59
N ILE A 59 20.40 -2.95 -9.27
CA ILE A 59 19.41 -3.07 -10.34
C ILE A 59 20.17 -3.24 -11.65
N THR A 60 19.83 -4.27 -12.43
CA THR A 60 20.35 -4.46 -13.78
C THR A 60 19.19 -4.79 -14.72
N ASN A 61 19.05 -4.02 -15.80
CA ASN A 61 17.95 -4.16 -16.75
C ASN A 61 16.58 -4.17 -16.04
N GLY A 62 16.39 -3.20 -15.14
CA GLY A 62 15.20 -2.99 -14.32
C GLY A 62 15.05 -3.97 -13.16
N LYS A 63 15.85 -5.03 -13.08
CA LYS A 63 15.61 -6.14 -12.15
C LYS A 63 16.51 -6.08 -10.92
N PHE A 64 15.93 -6.39 -9.76
CA PHE A 64 16.67 -6.63 -8.51
C PHE A 64 16.06 -7.81 -7.75
N ILE A 65 16.81 -8.33 -6.78
CA ILE A 65 16.34 -9.40 -5.89
C ILE A 65 16.80 -9.15 -4.46
N PHE A 66 15.90 -9.30 -3.50
CA PHE A 66 16.21 -9.44 -2.07
C PHE A 66 15.84 -10.83 -1.59
N LYS A 67 16.62 -11.36 -0.66
CA LYS A 67 16.37 -12.65 0.01
C LYS A 67 16.68 -12.52 1.47
N GLY A 68 15.84 -13.08 2.32
CA GLY A 68 16.07 -13.09 3.75
C GLY A 68 15.11 -14.03 4.46
N LYS A 69 15.09 -13.98 5.79
CA LYS A 69 14.18 -14.76 6.61
C LYS A 69 13.70 -13.92 7.76
N LEU A 70 12.40 -14.01 8.05
CA LEU A 70 11.76 -13.29 9.14
C LEU A 70 11.27 -14.28 10.19
N GLU A 71 11.38 -13.92 11.47
CA GLU A 71 10.75 -14.67 12.56
C GLU A 71 9.24 -14.48 12.54
N GLU A 72 8.79 -13.27 12.25
CA GLU A 72 7.40 -12.89 12.06
C GLU A 72 7.27 -11.90 10.89
N PRO A 73 6.11 -11.84 10.22
CA PRO A 73 5.87 -10.83 9.19
C PRO A 73 6.05 -9.40 9.72
N ASP A 74 6.73 -8.52 8.99
CA ASP A 74 7.00 -7.13 9.42
C ASP A 74 6.94 -6.13 8.24
N LEU A 75 6.88 -4.85 8.58
CA LEU A 75 6.86 -3.74 7.63
C LEU A 75 8.27 -3.35 7.18
N PHE A 76 8.46 -3.31 5.87
CA PHE A 76 9.67 -2.83 5.22
C PHE A 76 9.35 -1.69 4.25
N TYR A 77 10.39 -0.95 3.86
CA TYR A 77 10.30 0.10 2.85
C TYR A 77 11.29 -0.17 1.72
N LEU A 78 10.78 -0.28 0.50
CA LEU A 78 11.58 -0.37 -0.72
C LEU A 78 11.78 1.04 -1.28
N MET A 79 13.04 1.42 -1.51
CA MET A 79 13.39 2.69 -2.15
C MET A 79 14.35 2.43 -3.32
N ILE A 80 14.20 3.19 -4.39
CA ILE A 80 15.19 3.22 -5.48
C ILE A 80 16.04 4.46 -5.30
N GLU A 81 17.35 4.34 -5.45
CA GLU A 81 18.28 5.45 -5.31
C GLU A 81 17.85 6.67 -6.14
N GLY A 82 17.82 7.84 -5.50
CA GLY A 82 17.43 9.09 -6.17
C GLY A 82 15.94 9.27 -6.44
N SER A 83 15.07 8.32 -6.08
CA SER A 83 13.63 8.44 -6.34
C SER A 83 12.90 9.49 -5.49
N GLY A 84 13.40 9.78 -4.29
CA GLY A 84 12.71 10.61 -3.29
C GLY A 84 11.42 10.00 -2.73
N ALA A 85 11.13 8.73 -3.02
CA ALA A 85 9.90 8.03 -2.60
C ALA A 85 10.18 6.56 -2.26
N HIS A 86 9.40 6.01 -1.32
CA HIS A 86 9.48 4.61 -0.93
C HIS A 86 8.12 3.90 -1.03
N THR A 87 8.17 2.62 -1.34
CA THR A 87 7.05 1.70 -1.29
C THR A 87 7.04 1.00 0.06
N ARG A 88 5.90 0.97 0.75
CA ARG A 88 5.68 0.08 1.90
C ARG A 88 5.43 -1.34 1.41
N VAL A 89 6.17 -2.29 1.96
CA VAL A 89 6.01 -3.72 1.67
C VAL A 89 5.87 -4.45 2.99
N PHE A 90 4.79 -5.19 3.16
CA PHE A 90 4.58 -6.02 4.34
C PHE A 90 5.13 -7.41 4.03
N LEU A 91 6.36 -7.69 4.48
CA LEU A 91 7.07 -8.91 4.12
C LEU A 91 6.69 -10.06 5.07
N GLU A 92 6.48 -11.22 4.48
CA GLU A 92 6.33 -12.52 5.14
C GLU A 92 7.23 -13.53 4.42
N ASN A 93 7.48 -14.72 4.98
CA ASN A 93 8.35 -15.74 4.37
C ASN A 93 7.69 -16.40 3.13
N GLU A 94 7.56 -15.60 2.07
CA GLU A 94 6.85 -15.89 0.81
C GLU A 94 7.57 -15.26 -0.38
N GLN A 95 7.10 -15.59 -1.59
CA GLN A 95 7.57 -14.95 -2.83
C GLN A 95 6.79 -13.67 -3.12
N PHE A 96 7.50 -12.60 -3.42
CA PHE A 96 6.95 -11.31 -3.81
C PHE A 96 7.45 -10.88 -5.19
N GLU A 97 6.57 -10.27 -5.98
CA GLU A 97 6.95 -9.54 -7.19
C GLU A 97 6.47 -8.10 -7.09
N ILE A 98 7.39 -7.16 -7.34
CA ILE A 98 7.11 -5.72 -7.28
C ILE A 98 7.42 -5.11 -8.63
N THR A 99 6.42 -4.46 -9.23
CA THR A 99 6.59 -3.63 -10.43
C THR A 99 6.31 -2.18 -10.10
N ALA A 100 7.30 -1.30 -10.33
CA ALA A 100 7.18 0.13 -10.08
C ALA A 100 7.79 0.94 -11.23
N THR A 101 7.36 2.20 -11.36
CA THR A 101 7.97 3.16 -12.29
C THR A 101 8.42 4.41 -11.57
N LEU A 102 9.61 4.92 -11.92
CA LEU A 102 10.24 6.09 -11.31
C LEU A 102 9.48 7.39 -11.59
N ASP A 103 8.81 7.49 -12.73
CA ASP A 103 8.15 8.70 -13.19
C ASP A 103 6.85 9.02 -12.43
N ASN A 104 6.11 8.02 -11.93
CA ASN A 104 4.78 8.24 -11.36
C ASN A 104 4.28 7.18 -10.35
N ASN A 105 5.01 6.08 -10.08
CA ASN A 105 4.41 4.91 -9.41
C ASN A 105 5.20 4.28 -8.25
N LEU A 106 6.19 4.96 -7.67
CA LEU A 106 6.84 4.44 -6.46
C LEU A 106 5.98 4.57 -5.19
N ASN A 107 5.00 5.46 -5.19
CA ASN A 107 4.03 5.60 -4.10
C ASN A 107 2.91 4.55 -4.15
N ASN A 108 2.71 3.87 -5.29
CA ASN A 108 1.61 2.92 -5.48
C ASN A 108 1.97 1.77 -6.45
N PRO A 109 3.10 1.06 -6.23
CA PRO A 109 3.51 0.02 -7.16
C PRO A 109 2.54 -1.15 -7.17
N GLN A 110 2.67 -1.98 -8.20
CA GLN A 110 2.01 -3.27 -8.24
C GLN A 110 2.83 -4.26 -7.42
N ILE A 111 2.21 -4.88 -6.43
CA ILE A 111 2.84 -5.86 -5.55
C ILE A 111 2.01 -7.13 -5.58
N SER A 112 2.61 -8.24 -5.98
CA SER A 112 2.10 -9.59 -5.71
C SER A 112 2.92 -10.21 -4.56
N GLY A 113 2.29 -11.11 -3.81
CA GLY A 113 2.91 -11.71 -2.64
C GLY A 113 2.10 -12.87 -2.08
N GLY A 114 2.43 -13.22 -0.84
CA GLY A 114 1.72 -14.22 -0.05
C GLY A 114 0.29 -13.81 0.31
N THR A 115 -0.29 -14.58 1.23
CA THR A 115 -1.70 -14.42 1.64
C THR A 115 -1.99 -13.02 2.17
N ASN A 116 -1.10 -12.45 2.99
CA ASN A 116 -1.32 -11.12 3.55
C ASN A 116 -1.31 -10.04 2.46
N GLN A 117 -0.41 -10.15 1.48
CA GLN A 117 -0.38 -9.22 0.34
C GLN A 117 -1.65 -9.33 -0.52
N LYS A 118 -2.20 -10.53 -0.71
CA LYS A 118 -3.47 -10.71 -1.43
C LYS A 118 -4.63 -10.02 -0.71
N LEU A 119 -4.69 -10.10 0.61
CA LEU A 119 -5.70 -9.40 1.42
C LEU A 119 -5.56 -7.89 1.31
N ILE A 120 -4.33 -7.36 1.40
CA ILE A 120 -4.04 -5.93 1.22
C ILE A 120 -4.48 -5.46 -0.18
N ASN A 121 -4.17 -6.23 -1.23
CA ASN A 121 -4.56 -5.91 -2.60
C ASN A 121 -6.08 -5.87 -2.76
N ALA A 122 -6.80 -6.84 -2.19
CA ALA A 122 -8.26 -6.89 -2.22
C ALA A 122 -8.90 -5.69 -1.50
N GLN A 123 -8.34 -5.30 -0.34
CA GLN A 123 -8.78 -4.11 0.40
C GLN A 123 -8.56 -2.83 -0.41
N ASN A 124 -7.38 -2.65 -1.00
CA ASN A 124 -7.07 -1.49 -1.85
C ASN A 124 -7.99 -1.41 -3.07
N GLU A 125 -8.28 -2.56 -3.70
CA GLU A 125 -9.21 -2.63 -4.83
C GLU A 125 -10.63 -2.21 -4.43
N LYS A 126 -11.16 -2.73 -3.32
CA LYS A 126 -12.47 -2.33 -2.80
C LYS A 126 -12.50 -0.84 -2.45
N GLN A 127 -11.46 -0.32 -1.79
CA GLN A 127 -11.36 1.10 -1.47
C GLN A 127 -11.41 1.97 -2.73
N ASN A 128 -10.64 1.58 -3.77
CA ASN A 128 -10.63 2.27 -5.05
C ASN A 128 -11.99 2.20 -5.77
N GLN A 129 -12.68 1.05 -5.69
CA GLN A 129 -14.03 0.89 -6.21
C GLN A 129 -15.01 1.84 -5.53
N LEU A 130 -15.04 1.88 -4.20
CA LEU A 130 -15.93 2.77 -3.44
C LEU A 130 -15.60 4.23 -3.71
N ALA A 131 -14.32 4.58 -3.77
CA ALA A 131 -13.89 5.94 -4.06
C ALA A 131 -14.43 6.43 -5.42
N ARG A 132 -14.44 5.55 -6.43
CA ARG A 132 -15.04 5.84 -7.75
C ARG A 132 -16.57 5.90 -7.66
N GLN A 133 -17.20 4.87 -7.09
CA GLN A 133 -18.66 4.75 -6.97
C GLN A 133 -19.28 6.00 -6.33
N TYR A 134 -18.68 6.49 -5.26
CA TYR A 134 -19.20 7.63 -4.50
C TYR A 134 -18.59 8.98 -4.90
N ASN A 135 -17.71 9.04 -5.91
CA ASN A 135 -16.93 10.23 -6.24
C ASN A 135 -16.22 10.83 -5.00
N PHE A 136 -15.63 9.96 -4.17
CA PHE A 136 -15.08 10.32 -2.86
C PHE A 136 -14.15 11.53 -2.92
N HIS A 137 -13.28 11.62 -3.94
CA HIS A 137 -12.37 12.77 -4.07
C HIS A 137 -13.12 14.10 -4.20
N LYS A 138 -14.19 14.15 -5.01
CA LYS A 138 -15.03 15.34 -5.18
C LYS A 138 -15.77 15.68 -3.88
N LEU A 139 -16.36 14.67 -3.24
CA LEU A 139 -17.06 14.85 -1.97
C LEU A 139 -16.14 15.32 -0.84
N ASN A 140 -14.94 14.75 -0.74
CA ASN A 140 -13.95 15.15 0.24
C ASN A 140 -13.47 16.59 0.00
N LYS A 141 -13.25 16.99 -1.26
CA LYS A 141 -12.94 18.38 -1.60
C LYS A 141 -14.09 19.33 -1.22
N GLU A 142 -15.33 18.94 -1.50
CA GLU A 142 -16.52 19.73 -1.15
C GLU A 142 -16.70 19.84 0.37
N TYR A 143 -16.57 18.75 1.12
CA TYR A 143 -16.71 18.73 2.57
C TYR A 143 -15.74 19.69 3.27
N ASN A 144 -14.48 19.70 2.81
CA ASN A 144 -13.41 20.52 3.37
C ASN A 144 -13.40 21.97 2.84
N ASN A 145 -14.30 22.34 1.92
CA ASN A 145 -14.39 23.70 1.42
C ASN A 145 -15.07 24.60 2.48
N PRO A 146 -14.43 25.73 2.88
CA PRO A 146 -14.99 26.67 3.86
C PRO A 146 -16.37 27.24 3.49
N THR A 147 -16.72 27.28 2.20
CA THR A 147 -18.01 27.82 1.73
C THR A 147 -19.15 26.79 1.75
N THR A 148 -18.85 25.52 2.01
CA THR A 148 -19.86 24.46 2.05
C THR A 148 -20.71 24.62 3.31
N ASN A 149 -22.01 24.79 3.13
CA ASN A 149 -22.92 24.98 4.25
C ASN A 149 -23.08 23.70 5.11
N ARG A 150 -23.48 23.89 6.37
CA ARG A 150 -23.61 22.81 7.36
C ARG A 150 -24.59 21.70 6.94
N LYS A 151 -25.68 22.03 6.24
CA LYS A 151 -26.64 21.03 5.78
C LYS A 151 -25.98 20.10 4.76
N ARG A 152 -25.26 20.67 3.80
CA ARG A 152 -24.53 19.91 2.78
C ARG A 152 -23.39 19.08 3.39
N GLN A 153 -22.66 19.62 4.35
CA GLN A 153 -21.64 18.86 5.08
C GLN A 153 -22.22 17.61 5.76
N LYS A 154 -23.40 17.71 6.39
CA LYS A 154 -24.08 16.56 7.00
C LYS A 154 -24.55 15.52 5.98
N GLU A 155 -24.95 15.95 4.77
CA GLU A 155 -25.30 15.02 3.70
C GLU A 155 -24.06 14.24 3.22
N ILE A 156 -22.93 14.92 3.06
CA ILE A 156 -21.66 14.29 2.68
C ILE A 156 -21.16 13.34 3.79
N GLU A 157 -21.30 13.73 5.05
CA GLU A 157 -20.93 12.90 6.21
C GLU A 157 -21.69 11.56 6.21
N LYS A 158 -22.99 11.57 5.90
CA LYS A 158 -23.77 10.32 5.76
C LYS A 158 -23.22 9.42 4.67
N ILE A 159 -22.78 9.98 3.53
CA ILE A 159 -22.16 9.21 2.45
C ILE A 159 -20.83 8.60 2.93
N PHE A 160 -20.03 9.34 3.70
CA PHE A 160 -18.78 8.81 4.26
C PHE A 160 -19.03 7.67 5.25
N GLU A 161 -20.07 7.74 6.08
CA GLU A 161 -20.45 6.61 6.94
C GLU A 161 -20.90 5.40 6.10
N THR A 162 -21.66 5.58 5.02
CA THR A 162 -22.00 4.47 4.11
C THR A 162 -20.76 3.82 3.49
N ILE A 163 -19.80 4.61 3.01
CA ILE A 163 -18.52 4.10 2.47
C ILE A 163 -17.78 3.27 3.52
N LYS A 164 -17.74 3.77 4.77
CA LYS A 164 -17.08 3.09 5.89
C LYS A 164 -17.77 1.78 6.24
N GLU A 165 -19.09 1.76 6.32
CA GLU A 165 -19.86 0.54 6.55
C GLU A 165 -19.61 -0.51 5.46
N GLU A 166 -19.60 -0.11 4.18
CA GLU A 166 -19.28 -1.01 3.08
C GLU A 166 -17.85 -1.57 3.14
N MET A 167 -16.87 -0.76 3.57
CA MET A 167 -15.50 -1.24 3.79
C MET A 167 -15.43 -2.24 4.94
N LEU A 168 -16.13 -1.99 6.05
CA LEU A 168 -16.17 -2.89 7.20
C LEU A 168 -16.82 -4.23 6.84
N GLN A 169 -17.95 -4.21 6.13
CA GLN A 169 -18.61 -5.44 5.66
C GLN A 169 -17.69 -6.25 4.73
N PHE A 170 -16.96 -5.58 3.84
CA PHE A 170 -15.98 -6.25 3.00
C PHE A 170 -14.85 -6.87 3.82
N GLN A 171 -14.33 -6.17 4.83
CA GLN A 171 -13.27 -6.69 5.69
C GLN A 171 -13.70 -7.92 6.46
N TYR A 172 -14.90 -7.92 7.04
CA TYR A 172 -15.44 -9.12 7.68
C TYR A 172 -15.56 -10.28 6.70
N SER A 173 -15.99 -10.02 5.46
CA SER A 173 -16.06 -11.07 4.43
C SER A 173 -14.71 -11.67 4.02
N LEU A 174 -13.60 -10.99 4.33
CA LEU A 174 -12.25 -11.52 4.14
C LEU A 174 -11.78 -12.37 5.33
N MET A 175 -12.35 -12.18 6.52
CA MET A 175 -11.99 -12.92 7.74
C MET A 175 -12.74 -14.25 7.87
N ASP A 176 -13.91 -14.36 7.24
CA ASP A 176 -14.76 -15.56 7.28
C ASP A 176 -14.36 -16.64 6.23
N LYS A 177 -13.18 -16.49 5.59
CA LYS A 177 -12.65 -17.42 4.57
C LYS A 177 -11.33 -18.03 5.03
#